data_AF-A0A956V9X4-F1
#
_entry.id   AF-A0A956V9X4-F1
#
_cell.length_a   1.000
_cell.length_b   1.000
_cell.length_c   1.000
_cell.angle_alpha   90.00
_cell.angle_beta   90.00
_cell.angle_gamma   90.00
#
_symmetry.space_group_name_H-M   'P 1'
#
loop_
_entity.id
_entity.type
_entity.pdbx_description
1 polymer ?
#
loop_
_entity_poly.entity_id
_entity_poly.type
_entity_poly.pdbx_seq_one_letter_code
_entity_poly.pdbx_strand_id
1 'polypeptide(L)'
;EVHGQPKKLAQPRLELRSDLLVGSVSRNGIDIITGTMAYKQQRADLSGLSEYMDFALNINLKAVNHIDARPAIRQLTSRRLADVKVHECWRGPCTVELRPNMQAPVYKLPVVEMLEAFYWRADFTLVAGQIIYDYLEEDA
;
A
#
# COMPACT_ATOMS: atom_id res chain seq x y z
N GLU A 1 12.97 -8.49 -3.76
CA GLU A 1 14.11 -8.81 -4.66
C GLU A 1 14.18 -7.86 -5.85
N VAL A 2 13.20 -7.82 -6.76
CA VAL A 2 13.27 -6.97 -7.97
C VAL A 2 13.08 -5.48 -7.66
N HIS A 3 11.90 -5.11 -7.15
CA HIS A 3 11.46 -3.70 -7.02
C HIS A 3 11.64 -3.09 -5.62
N GLY A 4 12.21 -3.81 -4.65
CA GLY A 4 12.38 -3.27 -3.30
C GLY A 4 11.11 -3.09 -2.46
N GLN A 5 9.96 -3.62 -2.88
CA GLN A 5 8.72 -3.54 -2.08
C GLN A 5 8.94 -4.14 -0.67
N PRO A 6 8.62 -3.42 0.42
CA PRO A 6 8.91 -3.83 1.81
C PRO A 6 7.90 -4.86 2.33
N LYS A 7 7.75 -5.97 1.60
CA LYS A 7 6.75 -7.00 1.87
C LYS A 7 7.10 -7.82 3.11
N LYS A 8 6.09 -8.12 3.92
CA LYS A 8 6.14 -9.16 4.95
C LYS A 8 4.90 -10.04 4.86
N LEU A 9 5.02 -11.28 5.34
CA LEU A 9 3.89 -12.21 5.40
C LEU A 9 2.83 -11.74 6.42
N ALA A 10 1.56 -11.82 6.00
CA ALA A 10 0.36 -11.57 6.80
C ALA A 10 -0.86 -12.22 6.09
N GLN A 11 -2.04 -12.12 6.69
CA GLN A 11 -3.31 -12.61 6.14
C GLN A 11 -4.26 -11.42 5.85
N PRO A 12 -4.16 -10.79 4.67
CA PRO A 12 -5.11 -9.77 4.25
C PRO A 12 -6.44 -10.38 3.80
N ARG A 13 -7.56 -9.72 4.11
CA ARG A 13 -8.91 -10.06 3.63
C ARG A 13 -9.68 -8.80 3.28
N LEU A 14 -10.52 -8.88 2.26
CA LEU A 14 -11.48 -7.84 1.88
C LEU A 14 -12.81 -8.51 1.58
N GLU A 15 -13.84 -8.18 2.37
CA GLU A 15 -15.11 -8.89 2.36
C GLU A 15 -16.28 -7.91 2.42
N LEU A 16 -17.35 -8.20 1.67
CA LEU A 16 -18.65 -7.57 1.89
C LEU A 16 -19.34 -8.26 3.07
N ARG A 17 -19.66 -7.49 4.10
CA ARG A 17 -20.40 -7.94 5.29
C ARG A 17 -21.65 -7.08 5.41
N SER A 18 -22.75 -7.58 4.86
CA SER A 18 -24.03 -6.87 4.76
C SER A 18 -23.89 -5.52 4.01
N ASP A 19 -23.97 -4.40 4.72
CA ASP A 19 -23.90 -3.03 4.21
C ASP A 19 -22.48 -2.43 4.27
N LEU A 20 -21.50 -3.16 4.83
CA LEU A 20 -20.12 -2.72 4.97
C LEU A 20 -19.17 -3.52 4.09
N LEU A 21 -18.24 -2.81 3.44
CA LEU A 21 -17.01 -3.40 2.96
C LEU A 21 -16.00 -3.37 4.10
N VAL A 22 -15.49 -4.55 4.49
CA VAL A 22 -14.56 -4.71 5.61
C VAL A 22 -13.23 -5.26 5.09
N GLY A 23 -12.17 -4.47 5.27
CA GLY A 23 -10.79 -4.85 5.03
C GLY A 23 -10.10 -5.21 6.35
N SER A 24 -9.35 -6.29 6.40
CA SER A 24 -8.54 -6.65 7.57
C SER A 24 -7.19 -7.21 7.17
N VAL A 25 -6.19 -7.03 8.04
CA VAL A 25 -4.88 -7.68 7.93
C VAL A 25 -4.56 -8.32 9.25
N SER A 26 -4.48 -9.65 9.27
CA SER A 26 -4.14 -10.42 10.46
C SER A 26 -2.70 -10.93 10.43
N ARG A 27 -1.99 -10.84 11.56
CA ARG A 27 -0.64 -11.39 11.73
C ARG A 27 -0.48 -11.88 13.16
N ASN A 28 0.05 -13.09 13.34
CA ASN A 28 0.21 -13.71 14.66
C ASN A 28 -1.12 -13.86 15.44
N GLY A 29 -2.24 -14.02 14.74
CA GLY A 29 -3.58 -14.07 15.36
C GLY A 29 -4.12 -12.72 15.84
N ILE A 30 -3.48 -11.61 15.43
CA ILE A 30 -3.88 -10.24 15.78
C ILE A 30 -4.28 -9.53 14.50
N ASP A 31 -5.48 -8.95 14.47
CA ASP A 31 -5.92 -8.08 13.39
C ASP A 31 -5.26 -6.71 13.55
N ILE A 32 -4.11 -6.54 12.90
CA ILE A 32 -3.24 -5.36 13.05
C ILE A 32 -3.77 -4.14 12.29
N ILE A 33 -4.62 -4.37 11.29
CA ILE A 33 -5.36 -3.34 10.55
C ILE A 33 -6.79 -3.86 10.38
N THR A 34 -7.77 -3.05 10.75
CA THR A 34 -9.19 -3.24 10.40
C THR A 34 -9.71 -1.94 9.82
N GLY A 35 -10.30 -1.98 8.63
CA GLY A 35 -10.90 -0.82 7.99
C GLY A 35 -12.30 -1.12 7.47
N THR A 36 -13.19 -0.13 7.54
CA THR A 36 -14.58 -0.27 7.07
C THR A 36 -14.99 0.91 6.20
N MET A 37 -15.83 0.66 5.19
CA MET A 37 -16.59 1.70 4.50
C MET A 37 -17.97 1.20 4.12
N ALA A 38 -18.93 2.10 3.96
CA ALA A 38 -20.24 1.74 3.44
C ALA A 38 -20.14 1.19 2.00
N TYR A 39 -20.89 0.13 1.70
CA TYR A 39 -20.78 -0.55 0.42
C TYR A 39 -21.42 0.26 -0.72
N LYS A 40 -20.58 0.79 -1.61
CA LYS A 40 -20.95 1.38 -2.92
C LYS A 40 -22.07 2.44 -2.87
N GLN A 41 -22.05 3.30 -1.85
CA GLN A 41 -23.07 4.36 -1.71
C GLN A 41 -22.85 5.56 -2.62
N GLN A 42 -21.59 5.95 -2.88
CA GLN A 42 -21.25 7.08 -3.74
C GLN A 42 -20.26 6.66 -4.83
N ARG A 43 -20.67 6.82 -6.09
CA ARG A 43 -19.81 6.54 -7.24
C ARG A 43 -18.73 7.61 -7.37
N ALA A 44 -17.53 7.19 -7.76
CA ALA A 44 -16.38 8.07 -7.92
C ALA A 44 -15.54 7.66 -9.14
N ASP A 45 -14.44 8.37 -9.36
CA ASP A 45 -13.36 8.01 -10.26
C ASP A 45 -12.02 8.10 -9.50
N LEU A 46 -10.90 7.76 -10.15
CA LEU A 46 -9.57 7.83 -9.53
C LEU A 46 -8.98 9.24 -9.49
N SER A 47 -9.62 10.25 -10.11
CA SER A 47 -9.16 11.63 -10.03
C SER A 47 -9.30 12.17 -8.60
N GLY A 48 -10.39 11.85 -7.92
CA GLY A 48 -10.57 12.20 -6.50
C GLY A 48 -9.56 11.51 -5.58
N LEU A 49 -9.09 10.29 -5.91
CA LEU A 49 -8.00 9.64 -5.18
C LEU A 49 -6.67 10.37 -5.38
N SER A 50 -6.46 10.93 -6.57
CA SER A 50 -5.24 11.64 -6.97
C SER A 50 -5.06 12.97 -6.23
N GLU A 51 -6.13 13.51 -5.63
CA GLU A 51 -6.07 14.68 -4.74
C GLU A 51 -5.30 14.37 -3.44
N TYR A 52 -5.33 13.11 -2.99
CA TYR A 52 -4.61 12.66 -1.79
C TYR A 52 -3.20 12.13 -2.12
N MET A 53 -3.10 11.31 -3.16
CA MET A 53 -1.83 10.73 -3.61
C MET A 53 -1.89 10.19 -5.03
N ASP A 54 -0.76 10.22 -5.76
CA ASP A 54 -0.61 9.51 -7.03
C ASP A 54 -0.53 7.99 -6.80
N PHE A 55 -1.67 7.31 -6.87
CA PHE A 55 -1.75 5.86 -6.63
C PHE A 55 -0.95 5.02 -7.64
N ALA A 56 -0.69 5.55 -8.84
CA ALA A 56 -0.02 4.81 -9.89
C ALA A 56 1.50 4.82 -9.71
N LEU A 57 2.07 5.85 -9.07
CA LEU A 57 3.50 5.98 -8.82
C LEU A 57 3.89 5.28 -7.51
N ASN A 58 4.79 4.31 -7.62
CA ASN A 58 5.33 3.57 -6.50
C ASN A 58 6.81 3.88 -6.33
N ILE A 59 7.19 4.34 -5.15
CA ILE A 59 8.59 4.58 -4.77
C ILE A 59 8.95 3.63 -3.63
N ASN A 60 10.06 2.90 -3.78
CA ASN A 60 10.51 1.94 -2.77
C ASN A 60 12.02 2.03 -2.57
N LEU A 61 12.45 1.85 -1.31
CA LEU A 61 13.85 1.62 -0.98
C LEU A 61 14.18 0.13 -1.18
N LYS A 62 14.94 -0.18 -2.23
CA LYS A 62 15.52 -1.51 -2.43
C LYS A 62 16.79 -1.62 -1.60
N ALA A 63 16.71 -2.40 -0.52
CA ALA A 63 17.82 -2.67 0.38
C ALA A 63 18.17 -4.17 0.37
N VAL A 64 19.40 -4.51 -0.02
CA VAL A 64 19.96 -5.87 0.06
C VAL A 64 21.37 -5.79 0.64
N ASN A 65 21.73 -6.74 1.50
CA ASN A 65 23.06 -6.82 2.10
C ASN A 65 23.92 -7.86 1.38
N HIS A 66 25.23 -7.68 1.45
CA HIS A 66 26.21 -8.72 1.16
C HIS A 66 26.11 -9.84 2.23
N ILE A 67 26.80 -10.95 1.97
CA ILE A 67 26.89 -12.09 2.90
C ILE A 67 27.56 -11.72 4.24
N ASP A 68 28.43 -10.70 4.24
CA ASP A 68 29.09 -10.14 5.41
C ASP A 68 28.26 -9.03 6.10
N ALA A 69 26.98 -8.92 5.74
CA ALA A 69 26.01 -7.93 6.23
C ALA A 69 26.26 -6.46 5.83
N ARG A 70 27.34 -6.14 5.10
CA ARG A 70 27.53 -4.78 4.55
C ARG A 70 26.46 -4.45 3.51
N PRO A 71 26.09 -3.17 3.30
CA PRO A 71 25.19 -2.77 2.22
C PRO A 71 25.72 -3.22 0.85
N ALA A 72 24.89 -3.91 0.06
CA ALA A 72 25.20 -4.29 -1.33
C ALA A 72 24.34 -3.51 -2.34
N ILE A 73 23.08 -3.29 -1.98
CA ILE A 73 22.13 -2.48 -2.76
C ILE A 73 21.45 -1.52 -1.81
N ARG A 74 21.50 -0.23 -2.12
CA ARG A 74 20.71 0.83 -1.47
C ARG A 74 20.21 1.77 -2.56
N GLN A 75 19.06 1.46 -3.12
CA GLN A 75 18.52 2.18 -4.27
C GLN A 75 17.11 2.67 -3.98
N LEU A 76 16.83 3.95 -4.21
CA LEU A 76 15.46 4.38 -4.44
C LEU A 76 15.05 3.93 -5.84
N THR A 77 13.96 3.19 -5.89
CA THR A 77 13.39 2.69 -7.14
C THR A 77 12.02 3.30 -7.35
N SER A 78 11.72 3.64 -8.59
CA SER A 78 10.43 4.18 -9.02
C SER A 78 9.79 3.27 -10.06
N ARG A 79 8.47 3.19 -10.03
CA ARG A 79 7.67 2.38 -10.94
C ARG A 79 6.29 2.96 -11.07
N ARG A 80 5.82 3.17 -12.30
CA ARG A 80 4.44 3.54 -12.57
C ARG A 80 3.65 2.30 -13.01
N LEU A 81 2.42 2.15 -12.54
CA LEU A 81 1.49 1.15 -13.09
C LEU A 81 1.18 1.51 -14.56
N ALA A 82 1.28 0.55 -15.47
CA ALA A 82 0.95 0.73 -16.87
C ALA A 82 -0.43 0.14 -17.18
N ASP A 83 -1.02 0.54 -18.32
CA ASP A 83 -2.29 -0.01 -18.83
C ASP A 83 -3.43 -0.02 -17.81
N VAL A 84 -3.51 1.03 -16.98
CA VAL A 84 -4.51 1.10 -15.91
C VAL A 84 -5.91 1.28 -16.53
N LYS A 85 -6.77 0.28 -16.32
CA LYS A 85 -8.18 0.31 -16.74
C LYS A 85 -9.09 0.14 -15.54
N VAL A 86 -9.81 1.20 -15.17
CA VAL A 86 -10.73 1.20 -14.03
C VAL A 86 -12.10 0.69 -14.46
N HIS A 87 -12.59 -0.35 -13.79
CA HIS A 87 -13.92 -0.92 -14.03
C HIS A 87 -14.99 -0.31 -13.14
N GLU A 88 -14.61 0.04 -11.91
CA GLU A 88 -15.46 0.75 -10.96
C GLU A 88 -14.62 1.47 -9.90
N CYS A 89 -15.18 2.55 -9.36
CA CYS A 89 -14.65 3.29 -8.23
C CYS A 89 -15.81 3.87 -7.41
N TRP A 90 -15.67 3.81 -6.09
CA TRP A 90 -16.64 4.24 -5.09
C TRP A 90 -15.91 4.91 -3.95
N ARG A 91 -16.50 5.96 -3.36
CA ARG A 91 -15.94 6.71 -2.23
C ARG A 91 -16.93 6.79 -1.07
N GLY A 92 -16.44 7.14 0.11
CA GLY A 92 -17.30 7.44 1.26
C GLY A 92 -16.55 7.43 2.59
N PRO A 93 -17.25 7.80 3.68
CA PRO A 93 -16.66 7.82 5.02
C PRO A 93 -16.15 6.44 5.42
N CYS A 94 -15.09 6.43 6.22
CA CYS A 94 -14.44 5.19 6.64
C CYS A 94 -14.09 5.18 8.13
N THR A 95 -13.79 3.99 8.63
CA THR A 95 -13.11 3.82 9.92
C THR A 95 -11.88 2.96 9.71
N VAL A 96 -10.83 3.20 10.50
CA VAL A 96 -9.59 2.44 10.50
C VAL A 96 -9.10 2.24 11.93
N GLU A 97 -8.89 1.01 12.33
CA GLU A 97 -8.26 0.64 13.60
C GLU A 97 -6.88 0.02 13.32
N LEU A 98 -5.87 0.47 14.06
CA LEU A 98 -4.50 -0.05 13.99
C LEU A 98 -4.11 -0.63 15.35
N ARG A 99 -3.92 -1.96 15.41
CA ARG A 99 -3.55 -2.65 16.66
C ARG A 99 -2.04 -2.88 16.74
N PRO A 100 -1.43 -2.75 17.94
CA PRO A 100 0.01 -2.95 18.11
C PRO A 100 0.50 -4.35 17.71
N ASN A 101 1.61 -4.40 16.98
CA ASN A 101 2.36 -5.63 16.71
C ASN A 101 3.85 -5.28 16.53
N MET A 102 4.71 -5.99 17.27
CA MET A 102 6.15 -5.69 17.29
C MET A 102 6.84 -5.93 15.93
N GLN A 103 6.36 -6.91 15.15
CA GLN A 103 6.95 -7.29 13.86
C GLN A 103 6.25 -6.63 12.65
N ALA A 104 5.10 -6.00 12.87
CA ALA A 104 4.35 -5.23 11.90
C ALA A 104 3.84 -3.92 12.55
N PRO A 105 4.73 -2.95 12.81
CA PRO A 105 4.43 -1.80 13.67
C PRO A 105 3.67 -0.69 12.95
N VAL A 106 2.60 -1.03 12.23
CA VAL A 106 1.75 -0.08 11.48
C VAL A 106 1.12 0.97 12.40
N TYR A 107 0.81 0.59 13.64
CA TYR A 107 0.29 1.47 14.70
C TYR A 107 1.19 2.66 15.06
N LYS A 108 2.48 2.65 14.66
CA LYS A 108 3.40 3.78 14.88
C LYS A 108 3.05 5.00 14.03
N LEU A 109 2.19 4.83 13.02
CA LEU A 109 1.54 5.92 12.30
C LEU A 109 0.06 5.93 12.72
N PRO A 110 -0.27 6.57 13.87
CA PRO A 110 -1.62 6.50 14.42
C PRO A 110 -2.63 7.21 13.52
N VAL A 111 -3.87 6.72 13.53
CA VAL A 111 -4.97 7.39 12.84
C VAL A 111 -5.39 8.61 13.66
N VAL A 112 -5.09 9.80 13.14
CA VAL A 112 -5.45 11.08 13.78
C VAL A 112 -6.85 11.51 13.37
N GLU A 113 -7.18 11.32 12.09
CA GLU A 113 -8.46 11.68 11.51
C GLU A 113 -8.87 10.60 10.49
N MET A 114 -10.15 10.21 10.53
CA MET A 114 -10.74 9.36 9.50
C MET A 114 -11.19 10.26 8.36
N LEU A 115 -10.51 10.19 7.22
CA LEU A 115 -10.86 10.97 6.04
C LEU A 115 -11.90 10.20 5.21
N GLU A 116 -11.44 9.56 4.15
CA GLU A 116 -12.28 8.90 3.18
C GLU A 116 -11.68 7.55 2.76
N ALA A 117 -12.53 6.60 2.39
CA ALA A 117 -12.12 5.38 1.73
C ALA A 117 -12.55 5.36 0.27
N PHE A 118 -11.71 4.75 -0.56
CA PHE A 118 -12.00 4.43 -1.94
C PHE A 118 -12.01 2.91 -2.13
N TYR A 119 -13.07 2.38 -2.75
CA TYR A 119 -13.12 1.02 -3.27
C TYR A 119 -13.12 1.06 -4.79
N TRP A 120 -12.17 0.36 -5.41
CA TRP A 120 -12.05 0.33 -6.86
C TRP A 120 -11.62 -1.06 -7.34
N ARG A 121 -11.98 -1.37 -8.58
CA ARG A 121 -11.57 -2.57 -9.29
C ARG A 121 -11.02 -2.17 -10.64
N ALA A 122 -9.83 -2.66 -10.97
CA ALA A 122 -9.13 -2.30 -12.19
C ALA A 122 -8.22 -3.42 -12.68
N ASP A 123 -7.89 -3.35 -13.97
CA ASP A 123 -6.76 -4.05 -14.56
C ASP A 123 -5.55 -3.10 -14.60
N PHE A 124 -4.35 -3.65 -14.43
CA PHE A 124 -3.10 -2.92 -14.63
C PHE A 124 -1.94 -3.87 -14.90
N THR A 125 -0.91 -3.37 -15.58
CA THR A 125 0.33 -4.08 -15.86
C THR A 125 1.42 -3.65 -14.89
N LEU A 126 2.09 -4.65 -14.31
CA LEU A 126 3.27 -4.41 -13.50
C LEU A 126 4.56 -4.40 -14.36
N VAL A 127 4.93 -3.25 -14.92
CA VAL A 127 6.15 -3.04 -15.75
C VAL A 127 7.48 -2.88 -15.00
N ALA A 128 8.63 -3.10 -15.64
CA ALA A 128 9.93 -2.85 -15.01
C ALA A 128 10.03 -1.44 -14.37
N GLY A 129 10.75 -1.35 -13.25
CA GLY A 129 11.01 -0.07 -12.59
C GLY A 129 12.35 0.53 -13.02
N GLN A 130 12.65 1.71 -12.51
CA GLN A 130 13.92 2.41 -12.70
C GLN A 130 14.56 2.74 -11.34
N ILE A 131 15.89 2.81 -11.30
CA ILE A 131 16.62 3.38 -10.17
C ILE A 131 16.56 4.90 -10.35
N ILE A 132 16.06 5.61 -9.35
CA ILE A 132 16.00 7.08 -9.36
C ILE A 132 17.09 7.71 -8.50
N TYR A 133 17.70 6.92 -7.63
CA TYR A 133 18.82 7.32 -6.79
C TYR A 133 19.53 6.08 -6.23
N ASP A 134 20.85 6.03 -6.31
CA ASP A 134 21.69 4.98 -5.71
C ASP A 134 22.56 5.57 -4.60
N TYR A 135 22.29 5.19 -3.35
CA TYR A 135 23.00 5.71 -2.19
C TYR A 135 24.45 5.21 -2.11
N LEU A 136 24.84 4.18 -2.88
CA LEU A 136 26.21 3.66 -2.86
C LEU A 136 27.08 4.20 -4.00
N GLU A 137 26.49 4.91 -4.97
CA GLU A 137 27.24 5.56 -6.05
C GLU A 137 27.89 6.88 -5.59
N GLU A 138 27.34 7.56 -4.58
CA GLU A 138 27.90 8.82 -4.05
C GLU A 138 29.13 8.62 -3.13
N ASP A 139 29.31 7.43 -2.57
CA ASP A 139 30.43 7.07 -1.68
C ASP A 139 31.64 6.47 -2.44
N ALA A 140 31.63 6.50 -3.78
CA ALA A 140 32.64 5.89 -4.65
C ALA A 140 33.68 6.89 -5.21
#